data_AF-A0A970GAL9-F1
#
_entry.id   AF-A0A970GAL9-F1
#
_cell.length_a   1.000
_cell.length_b   1.000
_cell.length_c   1.000
_cell.angle_alpha   90.00
_cell.angle_beta   90.00
_cell.angle_gamma   90.00
#
_symmetry.space_group_name_H-M   'P 1'
#
loop_
_entity.id
_entity.type
_entity.pdbx_description
1 polymer ?
#
loop_
_entity_poly.entity_id
_entity_poly.type
_entity_poly.pdbx_seq_one_letter_code
_entity_poly.pdbx_strand_id
1 'polypeptide(L)' 'MKAGLIIFLVGLVLVAYTYINYLWASNKLSQLKKEDLVSYYLDLAQFLYPVPFWSGVIGMVAIVIALIVVLINIPAVF' A
#
# COMPACT_ATOMS: atom_id res chain seq x y z
N MET A 1 -3.71 -17.07 -15.41
CA MET A 1 -3.30 -17.41 -14.03
C MET A 1 -1.89 -16.89 -13.65
N LYS A 2 -0.79 -17.30 -14.31
CA LYS A 2 0.59 -16.88 -13.93
C LYS A 2 0.80 -15.36 -13.90
N ALA A 3 0.35 -14.64 -14.93
CA ALA A 3 0.43 -13.18 -14.97
C ALA A 3 -0.31 -12.51 -13.81
N GLY A 4 -1.50 -13.02 -13.44
CA GLY A 4 -2.25 -12.55 -12.28
C GLY A 4 -1.48 -12.72 -10.97
N LEU A 5 -0.81 -13.86 -10.77
CA LEU A 5 0.03 -14.08 -9.58
C LEU A 5 1.23 -13.14 -9.52
N ILE A 6 1.86 -12.82 -10.65
CA ILE A 6 2.97 -11.87 -10.70
C ILE A 6 2.49 -10.46 -10.33
N ILE A 7 1.37 -10.01 -10.91
CA ILE A 7 0.77 -8.71 -10.60
C ILE A 7 0.37 -8.64 -9.12
N PHE A 8 -0.18 -9.72 -8.57
CA PHE A 8 -0.52 -9.83 -7.16
C PHE A 8 0.71 -9.62 -6.25
N LEU A 9 1.81 -10.30 -6.57
CA LEU A 9 3.04 -10.19 -5.80
C LEU A 9 3.63 -8.78 -5.86
N VAL A 10 3.64 -8.14 -7.04
CA VAL A 10 4.06 -6.74 -7.18
C VAL A 10 3.15 -5.81 -6.36
N GLY A 11 1.84 -6.03 -6.39
CA GLY A 11 0.88 -5.26 -5.61
C GLY A 11 1.12 -5.37 -4.10
N LEU A 12 1.42 -6.58 -3.60
CA LEU A 12 1.78 -6.81 -2.21
C LEU A 12 3.06 -6.07 -1.81
N VAL A 13 4.09 -6.11 -2.65
CA VAL A 13 5.36 -5.41 -2.39
C VAL A 13 5.14 -3.91 -2.31
N LEU A 14 4.31 -3.33 -3.19
CA LEU A 14 3.98 -1.92 -3.17
C LEU A 14 3.23 -1.51 -1.90
N VAL A 15 2.24 -2.30 -1.48
CA VAL A 15 1.51 -2.05 -0.22
C VAL A 15 2.44 -2.18 0.99
N ALA A 16 3.29 -3.20 1.00
CA ALA A 16 4.28 -3.39 2.07
C ALA A 16 5.25 -2.21 2.17
N TYR A 17 5.72 -1.69 1.02
CA TYR A 17 6.56 -0.51 0.97
C TYR A 17 5.87 0.72 1.60
N THR A 18 4.62 0.98 1.25
CA THR A 18 3.84 2.07 1.86
C THR A 18 3.71 1.88 3.37
N TYR A 19 3.41 0.67 3.82
CA TYR A 19 3.23 0.37 5.23
C TYR A 19 4.52 0.56 6.04
N ILE A 20 5.67 0.11 5.51
CA ILE A 20 6.97 0.30 6.17
C ILE A 20 7.30 1.79 6.29
N ASN A 21 7.09 2.57 5.23
CA ASN A 21 7.32 4.03 5.26
C ASN A 21 6.40 4.73 6.27
N TYR A 22 5.12 4.32 6.33
CA TYR A 22 4.18 4.81 7.35
C TYR A 22 4.66 4.51 8.77
N LEU A 23 5.11 3.28 9.04
CA LEU A 23 5.58 2.90 10.36
C LEU A 23 6.82 3.70 10.77
N TRP A 24 7.76 3.87 9.82
CA TRP A 24 8.96 4.66 10.05
C TRP A 24 8.64 6.13 10.35
N ALA A 25 7.76 6.75 9.55
CA ALA A 25 7.34 8.13 9.73
C ALA A 25 6.58 8.33 11.05
N SER A 26 5.66 7.42 11.38
CA SER A 26 4.89 7.47 12.63
C SER A 26 5.79 7.34 13.86
N ASN A 27 6.84 6.52 13.79
CA ASN A 27 7.80 6.38 14.89
C ASN A 27 8.65 7.64 15.03
N LYS A 28 9.12 8.21 13.92
CA LYS A 28 9.90 9.46 13.88
C LYS A 28 9.10 10.64 14.45
N LEU A 29 7.81 10.73 14.15
CA LEU A 29 6.92 11.81 14.57
C LEU A 29 6.17 11.51 15.89
N SER A 30 6.57 10.47 16.62
CA SER A 30 5.84 10.00 17.81
C SER A 30 5.80 11.01 18.97
N GLN A 31 6.83 11.84 19.10
CA GLN A 31 6.84 12.96 20.06
C GLN A 31 5.87 14.05 19.63
N LEU A 32 5.92 14.47 18.36
CA LEU A 32 5.04 15.49 17.79
C LEU A 32 3.57 15.08 17.93
N LYS A 33 3.24 13.80 17.74
CA LYS A 33 1.88 13.26 17.95
C LYS A 33 1.29 13.54 19.34
N LYS A 34 2.12 13.62 20.37
CA LYS A 34 1.69 13.86 21.75
C LYS A 34 1.49 15.35 22.04
N GLU A 35 2.27 16.20 21.39
CA GLU A 35 2.29 17.65 21.62
C GLU A 35 1.30 18.37 20.72
N ASP A 36 1.28 18.05 19.43
CA ASP A 36 0.44 18.65 18.41
C ASP A 36 0.00 17.63 17.35
N LEU A 37 -1.25 17.20 17.47
CA LEU A 37 -1.87 16.26 16.53
C LEU A 37 -2.00 16.84 15.11
N VAL A 38 -2.28 18.15 14.98
CA VAL A 38 -2.50 18.76 13.67
C VAL A 38 -1.20 18.78 12.89
N SER A 39 -0.12 19.28 13.50
CA SER A 39 1.21 19.28 12.90
C SER A 39 1.70 17.85 12.61
N TYR A 40 1.42 16.90 13.50
CA TYR A 40 1.71 15.48 13.25
C TYR A 40 1.09 14.96 11.96
N TYR A 41 -0.20 15.21 11.72
CA TYR A 41 -0.84 14.71 10.50
C TYR A 41 -0.36 15.44 9.24
N LEU A 42 -0.03 16.73 9.33
CA LEU A 42 0.54 17.49 8.23
C LEU A 42 1.93 16.95 7.83
N ASP A 43 2.82 16.76 8.80
CA ASP A 43 4.18 16.26 8.55
C ASP A 43 4.15 14.80 8.08
N LEU A 44 3.25 13.98 8.65
CA LEU A 44 3.05 12.61 8.21
C LEU A 44 2.55 12.55 6.77
N ALA A 45 1.59 13.42 6.40
CA ALA A 45 1.10 13.51 5.04
C ALA A 45 2.21 13.97 4.08
N GLN A 46 3.00 14.98 4.47
CA GLN A 46 4.15 15.43 3.68
C GLN A 46 5.20 14.35 3.48
N PHE A 47 5.44 13.50 4.50
CA PHE A 47 6.39 12.41 4.39
C PHE A 47 5.89 11.29 3.47
N LEU A 48 4.59 10.97 3.53
CA LEU A 48 3.99 9.90 2.75
C LEU A 48 3.69 10.29 1.30
N TYR A 49 3.46 11.58 1.04
CA TYR A 49 3.25 12.08 -0.31
C TYR A 49 4.57 12.45 -1.01
N PRO A 50 4.64 12.29 -2.34
CA PRO A 50 3.66 11.60 -3.18
C PRO A 50 3.91 10.07 -3.22
N VAL A 51 5.17 9.65 -3.12
CA VAL A 51 5.58 8.31 -3.56
C VAL A 51 5.02 7.19 -2.66
N PRO A 52 5.31 7.14 -1.34
CA PRO A 52 4.76 6.08 -0.49
C PRO A 52 3.24 5.94 -0.60
N PHE A 53 2.50 7.05 -0.63
CA PHE A 53 1.06 7.05 -0.75
C PHE A 53 0.60 6.42 -2.08
N TRP A 54 1.08 6.94 -3.22
CA TRP A 54 0.66 6.47 -4.53
C TRP A 54 1.11 5.04 -4.82
N SER A 55 2.26 4.60 -4.29
CA SER A 55 2.66 3.19 -4.32
C SER A 55 1.60 2.30 -3.68
N GLY A 56 1.04 2.68 -2.53
CA GLY A 56 0.04 1.91 -1.82
C GLY A 56 -1.29 1.85 -2.56
N VAL A 57 -1.71 2.99 -3.13
CA VAL A 57 -2.92 3.07 -3.99
C VAL A 57 -2.78 2.17 -5.21
N ILE A 58 -1.67 2.28 -5.94
CA ILE A 58 -1.40 1.44 -7.13
C ILE A 58 -1.31 -0.03 -6.73
N GLY A 59 -0.67 -0.34 -5.60
CA GLY A 59 -0.55 -1.70 -5.08
C GLY A 59 -1.92 -2.32 -4.76
N MET A 60 -2.81 -1.58 -4.11
CA MET A 60 -4.18 -2.03 -3.83
C MET A 60 -4.98 -2.28 -5.11
N VAL A 61 -4.91 -1.35 -6.08
CA VAL A 61 -5.57 -1.52 -7.39
C VAL A 61 -5.02 -2.75 -8.12
N ALA A 62 -3.69 -2.93 -8.12
CA ALA A 62 -3.04 -4.09 -8.73
C ALA A 62 -3.50 -5.41 -8.08
N ILE A 63 -3.65 -5.46 -6.76
CA ILE A 63 -4.17 -6.62 -6.04
C ILE A 63 -5.60 -6.95 -6.49
N VAL A 64 -6.49 -5.96 -6.57
CA VAL A 64 -7.87 -6.16 -7.02
C VAL A 64 -7.91 -6.70 -8.45
N ILE A 65 -7.15 -6.11 -9.36
CA ILE A 65 -7.06 -6.56 -10.76
C ILE A 65 -6.50 -7.99 -10.82
N ALA A 66 -5.45 -8.29 -10.06
CA ALA A 66 -4.85 -9.60 -10.02
C ALA A 66 -5.83 -10.67 -9.54
N LEU A 67 -6.62 -10.38 -8.50
CA LEU A 67 -7.65 -11.28 -8.01
C LEU A 67 -8.69 -11.58 -9.09
N ILE A 68 -9.19 -10.56 -9.79
CA ILE A 68 -10.14 -10.74 -10.90
C ILE A 68 -9.53 -11.65 -11.99
N VAL A 69 -8.29 -11.38 -12.39
CA VAL A 69 -7.58 -12.17 -13.41
C VAL A 69 -7.38 -13.61 -12.97
N VAL A 70 -7.03 -13.84 -11.70
CA VAL A 70 -6.86 -15.21 -11.17
C VAL A 70 -8.20 -15.93 -11.17
N LEU A 71 -9.26 -15.32 -10.63
CA LEU A 71 -10.59 -15.92 -10.52
C LEU A 71 -11.19 -16.32 -11.87
N ILE A 72 -11.08 -15.47 -12.90
CA ILE A 72 -11.60 -15.79 -14.25
C ILE A 72 -10.82 -16.94 -14.91
N ASN A 73 -9.55 -17.11 -14.54
CA ASN A 73 -8.69 -18.16 -15.09
C ASN A 73 -8.71 -19.44 -14.25
N ILE A 74 -9.47 -19.51 -13.15
CA ILE A 74 -9.74 -20.78 -12.48
C ILE A 74 -10.70 -21.54 -13.41
N PRO A 75 -10.31 -22.69 -13.97
CA PRO A 75 -11.25 -23.51 -14.71
C PRO A 75 -12.40 -23.83 -13.76
N ALA A 76 -13.59 -23.33 -14.09
CA ALA A 76 -14.80 -23.69 -13.40
C ALA A 76 -15.07 -25.16 -13.70
N VAL A 77 -14.47 -26.04 -12.89
CA VAL A 77 -14.81 -27.46 -12.86
C VAL A 77 -16.15 -27.53 -12.13
N PHE A 78 -17.22 -27.33 -12.90
CA PHE A 78 -18.57 -27.76 -12.54
C PHE A 78 -18.99 -28.86 -13.51
#